data_AF-E0VXM2-F1
#
_entry.id   AF-E0VXM2-F1
#
_cell.length_a   1.000
_cell.length_b   1.000
_cell.length_c   1.000
_cell.angle_alpha   90.00
_cell.angle_beta   90.00
_cell.angle_gamma   90.00
#
_symmetry.space_group_name_H-M   'P 1'
#
loop_
_entity.id
_entity.type
_entity.pdbx_description
1 polymer ?
#
loop_
_entity_poly.entity_id
_entity_poly.type
_entity_poly.pdbx_seq_one_letter_code
_entity_poly.pdbx_strand_id
1 'polypeptide(L)'
;MSVFKNNGLELCRSFFLESKKIDFLLLLGERTGHLPIVSKILSYLSDSDLQNVAKVSKTWQKLCLSDRVIAHKIKQFVAKRKMLKENSWVINPMQRSNESTPKKKRKPLGCWNENYNFTKIKETPRSPPISPRQKKFNKYLKVSMKLGRSGKLTPCPRCSLPSNVNDDENSGHCTQPFCSFHFCLQCQCAYHYGTTCKYFITSSPSSSPSKTVRYKVGSRQSRKALRRL
;
A
#
# COMPACT_ATOMS: atom_id res chain seq x y z
N MET A 1 7.03 15.13 56.77
CA MET A 1 5.94 14.14 56.77
C MET A 1 4.77 14.71 55.96
N SER A 2 4.70 14.40 54.67
CA SER A 2 3.54 14.75 53.85
C SER A 2 2.72 13.49 53.61
N VAL A 3 1.51 13.51 54.16
CA VAL A 3 0.51 12.45 54.10
C VAL A 3 0.07 12.27 52.66
N PHE A 4 0.53 11.20 52.00
CA PHE A 4 -0.12 10.70 50.79
C PHE A 4 -1.53 10.25 51.19
N LYS A 5 -2.56 11.03 50.83
CA LYS A 5 -3.96 10.64 51.01
C LYS A 5 -4.23 9.37 50.19
N ASN A 6 -4.45 8.25 50.88
CA ASN A 6 -4.72 6.92 50.34
C ASN A 6 -6.07 6.77 49.59
N ASN A 7 -6.81 7.87 49.39
CA ASN A 7 -8.19 7.82 48.88
C ASN A 7 -8.28 7.37 47.41
N GLY A 8 -7.20 7.49 46.61
CA GLY A 8 -7.21 7.11 45.19
C GLY A 8 -7.12 5.59 44.95
N LEU A 9 -6.51 4.84 45.87
CA LEU A 9 -6.32 3.40 45.75
C LEU A 9 -7.59 2.62 46.12
N GLU A 10 -8.38 3.11 47.08
CA GLU A 10 -9.64 2.46 47.46
C GLU A 10 -10.72 2.57 46.39
N LEU A 11 -10.81 3.72 45.70
CA LEU A 11 -11.69 3.90 44.53
C LEU A 11 -11.29 3.02 43.34
N CYS A 12 -10.01 2.69 43.20
CA CYS A 12 -9.59 1.69 42.23
C CYS A 12 -10.05 0.30 42.66
N ARG A 13 -9.89 -0.06 43.94
CA ARG A 13 -10.18 -1.42 44.41
C ARG A 13 -11.63 -1.86 44.16
N SER A 14 -12.61 -0.99 44.33
CA SER A 14 -14.02 -1.28 44.07
C SER A 14 -14.36 -1.41 42.58
N PHE A 15 -13.74 -0.59 41.71
CA PHE A 15 -13.98 -0.65 40.26
C PHE A 15 -13.36 -1.89 39.58
N PHE A 16 -12.31 -2.46 40.18
CA PHE A 16 -11.56 -3.58 39.61
C PHE A 16 -12.23 -4.96 39.83
N LEU A 17 -13.13 -5.09 40.80
CA LEU A 17 -13.72 -6.39 41.17
C LEU A 17 -14.77 -6.90 40.15
N GLU A 18 -15.32 -6.03 39.29
CA GLU A 18 -16.39 -6.41 38.33
C GLU A 18 -15.99 -6.31 36.85
N SER A 19 -14.81 -5.76 36.53
CA SER A 19 -14.42 -5.49 35.14
C SER A 19 -13.49 -6.57 34.56
N LYS A 20 -13.94 -7.27 33.51
CA LYS A 20 -13.12 -8.28 32.77
C LYS A 20 -11.88 -7.68 32.07
N LYS A 21 -11.80 -6.36 31.91
CA LYS A 21 -10.72 -5.65 31.22
C LYS A 21 -10.40 -4.34 31.95
N ILE A 22 -9.12 -3.99 32.01
CA ILE A 22 -8.62 -2.83 32.76
C ILE A 22 -7.87 -1.89 31.81
N ASP A 23 -8.31 -0.63 31.73
CA ASP A 23 -7.56 0.44 31.06
C ASP A 23 -6.63 1.11 32.08
N PHE A 24 -5.42 0.59 32.20
CA PHE A 24 -4.46 1.05 33.19
C PHE A 24 -3.98 2.50 32.95
N LEU A 25 -3.96 2.99 31.71
CA LEU A 25 -3.54 4.37 31.42
C LEU A 25 -4.64 5.37 31.80
N LEU A 26 -5.91 5.07 31.54
CA LEU A 26 -7.02 5.87 32.04
C LEU A 26 -6.99 5.94 33.57
N LEU A 27 -6.74 4.81 34.22
CA LEU A 27 -6.69 4.72 35.67
C LEU A 27 -5.52 5.51 36.27
N LEU A 28 -4.30 5.28 35.78
CA LEU A 28 -3.10 5.96 36.26
C LEU A 28 -3.11 7.45 35.91
N GLY A 29 -3.59 7.81 34.72
CA GLY A 29 -3.52 9.17 34.21
C GLY A 29 -4.66 10.06 34.69
N GLU A 30 -5.91 9.65 34.49
CA GLU A 30 -7.09 10.52 34.68
C GLU A 30 -7.81 10.27 36.01
N ARG A 31 -7.88 9.01 36.48
CA ARG A 31 -8.58 8.71 37.74
C ARG A 31 -7.73 8.93 38.98
N THR A 32 -6.48 8.49 38.95
CA THR A 32 -5.57 8.57 40.12
C THR A 32 -4.56 9.72 40.00
N GLY A 33 -4.37 10.30 38.82
CA GLY A 33 -3.52 11.48 38.61
C GLY A 33 -2.01 11.20 38.72
N HIS A 34 -1.57 9.95 38.64
CA HIS A 34 -0.16 9.55 38.70
C HIS A 34 0.56 9.73 37.36
N LEU A 35 0.54 10.96 36.83
CA LEU A 35 1.18 11.33 35.56
C LEU A 35 2.68 10.98 35.48
N PRO A 36 3.49 11.07 36.55
CA PRO A 36 4.91 10.65 36.49
C PRO A 36 5.09 9.17 36.16
N ILE A 37 4.22 8.30 36.66
CA ILE A 37 4.25 6.86 36.37
C ILE A 37 3.88 6.63 34.91
N VAL A 38 2.83 7.31 34.42
CA VAL A 38 2.44 7.27 33.01
C VAL A 38 3.60 7.72 32.11
N SER A 39 4.22 8.86 32.42
CA SER A 39 5.40 9.36 31.69
C SER A 39 6.54 8.33 31.70
N LYS A 40 6.83 7.71 32.84
CA LYS A 40 7.86 6.69 32.96
C LYS A 40 7.56 5.44 32.12
N ILE A 41 6.32 4.94 32.14
CA ILE A 41 5.90 3.80 31.31
C ILE A 41 6.08 4.13 29.83
N LEU A 42 5.57 5.29 29.40
CA LEU A 42 5.65 5.74 28.01
C LEU A 42 7.10 6.01 27.58
N SER A 43 7.99 6.38 28.50
CA SER A 43 9.41 6.61 28.20
C SER A 43 10.16 5.36 27.72
N TYR A 44 9.67 4.16 28.05
CA TYR A 44 10.23 2.89 27.59
C TYR A 44 9.79 2.49 26.18
N LEU A 45 8.79 3.17 25.62
CA LEU A 45 8.22 2.83 24.32
C LEU A 45 9.02 3.47 23.18
N SER A 46 9.08 2.77 22.04
CA SER A 46 9.66 3.31 20.82
C SER A 46 8.79 4.42 20.23
N ASP A 47 9.37 5.27 19.37
CA ASP A 47 8.63 6.34 18.68
C ASP A 47 7.40 5.83 17.89
N SER A 48 7.50 4.62 17.34
CA SER A 48 6.41 3.96 16.63
C SER A 48 5.31 3.52 17.58
N ASP A 49 5.69 2.92 18.71
CA ASP A 49 4.74 2.44 19.72
C ASP A 49 4.02 3.61 20.39
N LEU A 50 4.73 4.71 20.68
CA LEU A 50 4.14 5.95 21.17
C LEU A 50 3.05 6.48 20.21
N GLN A 51 3.30 6.43 18.90
CA GLN A 51 2.29 6.82 17.91
C GLN A 51 1.07 5.87 17.95
N ASN A 52 1.27 4.57 18.18
CA ASN A 52 0.19 3.59 18.24
C ASN A 52 -0.63 3.74 19.53
N VAL A 53 0.03 3.93 20.68
CA VAL A 53 -0.61 4.21 21.97
C VAL A 53 -1.51 5.44 21.87
N ALA A 54 -1.05 6.52 21.24
CA ALA A 54 -1.84 7.73 21.03
C ALA A 54 -3.05 7.55 20.09
N LYS A 55 -3.20 6.39 19.42
CA LYS A 55 -4.35 6.07 18.56
C LYS A 55 -5.37 5.13 19.22
N VAL A 56 -5.05 4.56 20.38
CA VAL A 56 -5.91 3.57 21.05
C VAL A 56 -7.23 4.21 21.50
N SER A 57 -7.17 5.40 22.10
CA SER A 57 -8.35 6.15 22.54
C SER A 57 -8.04 7.64 22.68
N LYS A 58 -9.08 8.49 22.78
CA LYS A 58 -8.92 9.94 23.02
C LYS A 58 -8.24 10.22 24.37
N THR A 59 -8.53 9.41 25.39
CA THR A 59 -7.89 9.50 26.70
C THR A 59 -6.39 9.22 26.59
N TRP A 60 -6.01 8.14 25.92
CA TRP A 60 -4.60 7.76 25.76
C TRP A 60 -3.85 8.82 24.95
N GLN A 61 -4.50 9.36 23.92
CA GLN A 61 -3.97 10.47 23.15
C GLN A 61 -3.73 11.71 24.03
N LYS A 62 -4.70 12.10 24.85
CA LYS A 62 -4.58 13.24 25.78
C LYS A 62 -3.39 13.05 26.72
N LEU A 63 -3.26 11.89 27.35
CA LEU A 63 -2.14 11.58 28.25
C LEU A 63 -0.78 11.63 27.54
N CYS A 64 -0.69 11.10 26.32
CA CYS A 64 0.54 11.17 25.53
C CYS A 64 0.90 12.61 25.11
N LEU A 65 -0.08 13.45 24.84
CA LEU A 65 0.12 14.84 24.42
C LEU A 65 0.32 15.81 25.59
N SER A 66 -0.08 15.43 26.81
CA SER A 66 0.19 16.18 28.04
C SER A 66 1.67 16.18 28.42
N ASP A 67 2.41 15.11 28.08
CA ASP A 67 3.86 15.05 28.28
C ASP A 67 4.58 15.65 27.05
N ARG A 68 5.33 16.73 27.27
CA ARG A 68 6.03 17.45 26.21
C ARG A 68 7.09 16.60 25.49
N VAL A 69 7.81 15.74 26.21
CA VAL A 69 8.87 14.89 25.64
C VAL A 69 8.25 13.84 24.73
N ILE A 70 7.18 13.21 25.19
CA ILE A 70 6.46 12.18 24.44
C ILE A 70 5.76 12.79 23.23
N ALA A 71 5.06 13.91 23.41
CA ALA A 71 4.42 14.65 22.32
C ALA A 71 5.44 15.04 21.24
N HIS A 72 6.64 15.47 21.64
CA HIS A 72 7.72 15.80 20.73
C HIS A 72 8.18 14.57 19.93
N LYS A 73 8.42 13.43 20.58
CA LYS A 73 8.79 12.17 19.91
C LYS A 73 7.74 11.74 18.88
N ILE A 74 6.46 11.76 19.26
CA ILE A 74 5.35 11.42 18.35
C ILE A 74 5.33 12.38 17.14
N LYS A 75 5.46 13.68 17.39
CA LYS A 75 5.48 14.70 16.32
C LYS A 75 6.67 14.51 15.37
N GLN A 76 7.88 14.29 15.91
CA GLN A 76 9.07 14.02 15.12
C GLN A 76 8.91 12.74 14.28
N PHE A 77 8.37 11.68 14.86
CA PHE A 77 8.14 10.42 14.15
C PHE A 77 7.17 10.60 12.98
N VAL A 78 6.05 11.29 13.21
CA VAL A 78 5.08 11.60 12.16
C VAL A 78 5.71 12.49 11.07
N ALA A 79 6.47 13.51 11.45
CA ALA A 79 7.16 14.38 10.50
C ALA A 79 8.18 13.61 9.66
N LYS A 80 9.01 12.76 10.28
CA LYS A 80 9.96 11.86 9.59
C LYS A 80 9.24 10.95 8.61
N ARG A 81 8.12 10.33 9.00
CA ARG A 81 7.32 9.49 8.10
C ARG A 81 6.72 10.28 6.94
N LYS A 82 6.25 11.52 7.17
CA LYS A 82 5.74 12.40 6.10
C LYS A 82 6.85 12.80 5.13
N MET A 83 8.02 13.21 5.63
CA MET A 83 9.19 13.51 4.79
C MET A 83 9.62 12.31 3.95
N LEU A 84 9.61 11.10 4.51
CA LEU A 84 9.89 9.87 3.75
C LEU A 84 8.79 9.56 2.71
N LYS A 85 7.55 10.00 2.94
CA LYS A 85 6.42 9.81 2.03
C LYS A 85 6.35 10.88 0.92
N GLU A 86 6.87 12.09 1.18
CA GLU A 86 6.85 13.26 0.29
C GLU A 86 8.19 13.47 -0.47
N ASN A 87 9.25 12.73 -0.10
CA ASN A 87 10.56 12.75 -0.77
C ASN A 87 10.93 11.45 -1.50
N SER A 88 9.96 10.63 -1.93
CA SER A 88 10.28 9.43 -2.75
C SER A 88 10.95 9.75 -4.09
N TRP A 89 10.95 11.02 -4.50
CA TRP A 89 11.59 11.57 -5.70
C TRP A 89 12.86 12.42 -5.47
N VAL A 90 13.26 12.77 -4.23
CA VAL A 90 14.33 13.78 -3.98
C VAL A 90 15.75 13.18 -3.96
N ILE A 91 15.93 11.86 -4.12
CA ILE A 91 17.26 11.28 -4.32
C ILE A 91 17.55 11.20 -5.83
N ASN A 92 17.72 12.36 -6.47
CA ASN A 92 18.45 12.53 -7.73
C ASN A 92 18.81 14.02 -7.89
N PRO A 93 19.97 14.46 -7.38
CA PRO A 93 20.41 15.86 -7.50
C PRO A 93 20.82 16.29 -8.92
N MET A 94 20.62 15.48 -9.96
CA MET A 94 21.26 15.70 -11.27
C MET A 94 20.37 16.34 -12.36
N GLN A 95 19.12 16.71 -12.08
CA GLN A 95 18.26 17.32 -13.10
C GLN A 95 17.45 18.50 -12.57
N ARG A 96 18.13 19.62 -12.30
CA ARG A 96 17.48 20.93 -12.20
C ARG A 96 18.42 22.02 -12.70
N SER A 97 18.57 22.09 -14.01
CA SER A 97 18.82 23.37 -14.69
C SER A 97 17.53 23.77 -15.37
N ASN A 98 17.12 25.01 -15.10
CA ASN A 98 16.12 25.80 -15.83
C ASN A 98 14.65 25.47 -15.52
N GLU A 99 14.07 26.20 -14.56
CA GLU A 99 13.13 27.28 -14.91
C GLU A 99 12.59 27.97 -13.65
N SER A 100 12.92 29.25 -13.56
CA SER A 100 12.43 30.22 -12.60
C SER A 100 10.94 30.48 -12.87
N THR A 101 10.04 30.15 -11.93
CA THR A 101 8.67 30.69 -11.95
C THR A 101 8.25 31.27 -10.60
N PRO A 102 7.55 32.42 -10.56
CA PRO A 102 7.32 33.18 -9.33
C PRO A 102 6.15 32.63 -8.53
N LYS A 103 6.30 32.60 -7.20
CA LYS A 103 5.28 32.17 -6.23
C LYS A 103 4.00 33.02 -6.34
N LYS A 104 2.92 32.50 -6.90
CA LYS A 104 1.60 33.17 -6.86
C LYS A 104 0.91 32.98 -5.50
N LYS A 105 0.55 34.09 -4.86
CA LYS A 105 -0.26 34.18 -3.63
C LYS A 105 -1.66 33.58 -3.89
N ARG A 106 -2.09 32.62 -3.07
CA ARG A 106 -3.44 32.01 -3.17
C ARG A 106 -4.48 32.98 -2.63
N LYS A 107 -5.52 33.30 -3.42
CA LYS A 107 -6.74 34.00 -2.96
C LYS A 107 -7.83 32.97 -2.57
N PRO A 108 -8.77 33.30 -1.65
CA PRO A 108 -9.81 32.37 -1.19
C PRO A 108 -10.90 32.12 -2.24
N LEU A 109 -11.58 30.98 -2.10
CA LEU A 109 -12.54 30.33 -3.02
C LEU A 109 -13.88 31.09 -3.22
N GLY A 110 -13.84 32.34 -3.67
CA GLY A 110 -15.04 33.20 -3.75
C GLY A 110 -15.70 33.42 -5.11
N CYS A 111 -15.11 32.98 -6.24
CA CYS A 111 -15.67 33.27 -7.56
C CYS A 111 -15.58 32.06 -8.50
N TRP A 112 -16.57 31.18 -8.46
CA TRP A 112 -16.70 30.07 -9.42
C TRP A 112 -18.09 29.96 -10.05
N ASN A 113 -18.89 31.03 -10.03
CA ASN A 113 -20.12 31.11 -10.81
C ASN A 113 -20.15 32.43 -11.60
N GLU A 114 -19.31 32.54 -12.62
CA GLU A 114 -19.64 33.36 -13.78
C GLU A 114 -19.35 32.56 -15.04
N ASN A 115 -20.43 32.31 -15.77
CA ASN A 115 -20.46 31.70 -17.09
C ASN A 115 -19.43 32.37 -18.00
N TYR A 116 -18.36 31.65 -18.34
CA TYR A 116 -17.59 31.94 -19.54
C TYR A 116 -17.51 30.68 -20.39
N ASN A 117 -18.19 30.77 -21.53
CA ASN A 117 -18.07 29.88 -22.68
C ASN A 117 -16.61 29.88 -23.19
N PHE A 118 -15.72 29.12 -22.55
CA PHE A 118 -14.38 28.83 -23.07
C PHE A 118 -14.40 27.50 -23.82
N THR A 119 -14.48 27.65 -25.14
CA THR A 119 -13.93 26.78 -26.18
C THR A 119 -12.93 25.72 -25.67
N LYS A 120 -13.30 24.43 -25.85
CA LYS A 120 -12.43 23.25 -25.97
C LYS A 120 -11.03 23.38 -25.33
N ILE A 121 -10.99 23.36 -24.00
CA ILE A 121 -9.73 23.06 -23.28
C ILE A 121 -9.42 21.59 -23.57
N LYS A 122 -8.38 21.32 -24.38
CA LYS A 122 -7.77 19.99 -24.45
C LYS A 122 -7.38 19.59 -23.03
N GLU A 123 -8.07 18.61 -22.47
CA GLU A 123 -7.76 18.07 -21.14
C GLU A 123 -6.30 17.58 -21.14
N THR A 124 -5.42 18.34 -20.52
CA THR A 124 -4.14 17.79 -20.07
C THR A 124 -4.48 16.81 -18.94
N PRO A 125 -4.02 15.54 -18.99
CA PRO A 125 -4.34 14.59 -17.94
C PRO A 125 -3.68 15.06 -16.65
N ARG A 126 -4.49 15.61 -15.73
CA ARG A 126 -4.09 16.04 -14.38
C ARG A 126 -3.79 14.88 -13.43
N SER A 127 -3.77 13.65 -13.92
CA SER A 127 -3.41 12.47 -13.14
C SER A 127 -1.96 12.06 -13.42
N PRO A 128 -1.17 11.72 -12.38
CA PRO A 128 0.13 11.10 -12.60
C PRO A 128 -0.03 9.86 -13.49
N PRO A 129 0.97 9.54 -14.33
CA PRO A 129 0.87 8.44 -15.27
C PRO A 129 0.45 7.18 -14.53
N ILE A 130 -0.68 6.62 -14.97
CA ILE A 130 -1.26 5.38 -14.43
C ILE A 130 -0.15 4.35 -14.25
N SER A 131 -0.08 3.71 -13.08
CA SER A 131 0.96 2.71 -12.79
C SER A 131 1.00 1.62 -13.87
N PRO A 132 2.16 1.02 -14.18
CA PRO A 132 2.24 -0.06 -15.17
C PRO A 132 1.24 -1.20 -14.93
N ARG A 133 0.98 -1.51 -13.66
CA ARG A 133 -0.04 -2.47 -13.22
C ARG A 133 -1.45 -2.03 -13.63
N GLN A 134 -1.81 -0.78 -13.36
CA GLN A 134 -3.13 -0.26 -13.68
C GLN A 134 -3.31 -0.07 -15.20
N LYS A 135 -2.25 0.27 -15.95
CA LYS A 135 -2.26 0.26 -17.42
C LYS A 135 -2.52 -1.14 -17.96
N LYS A 136 -1.85 -2.17 -17.41
CA LYS A 136 -2.08 -3.58 -17.76
C LYS A 136 -3.53 -3.97 -17.45
N PHE A 137 -4.01 -3.69 -16.24
CA PHE A 137 -5.38 -3.97 -15.83
C PHE A 137 -6.42 -3.34 -16.75
N ASN A 138 -6.27 -2.05 -17.07
CA ASN A 138 -7.17 -1.35 -18.00
C ASN A 138 -7.18 -1.99 -19.39
N LYS A 139 -6.05 -2.55 -19.87
CA LYS A 139 -6.03 -3.30 -21.14
C LYS A 139 -6.85 -4.59 -21.06
N TYR A 140 -6.76 -5.34 -19.96
CA TYR A 140 -7.59 -6.53 -19.74
C TYR A 140 -9.08 -6.18 -19.68
N LEU A 141 -9.43 -5.13 -18.93
CA LEU A 141 -10.82 -4.67 -18.86
C LEU A 141 -11.38 -4.30 -20.23
N LYS A 142 -10.65 -3.51 -21.01
CA LYS A 142 -11.08 -3.08 -22.35
C LYS A 142 -11.41 -4.25 -23.28
N VAL A 143 -10.63 -5.34 -23.21
CA VAL A 143 -10.87 -6.53 -24.01
C VAL A 143 -12.03 -7.35 -23.43
N SER A 144 -12.06 -7.52 -22.11
CA SER A 144 -13.11 -8.29 -21.42
C SER A 144 -14.51 -7.70 -21.64
N MET A 145 -14.63 -6.38 -21.72
CA MET A 145 -15.92 -5.73 -22.00
C MET A 145 -16.50 -6.06 -23.37
N LYS A 146 -15.66 -6.45 -24.33
CA LYS A 146 -16.08 -6.84 -25.69
C LYS A 146 -16.38 -8.33 -25.82
N LEU A 147 -16.14 -9.09 -24.75
CA LEU A 147 -16.25 -10.53 -24.74
C LEU A 147 -17.63 -10.94 -24.21
N GLY A 148 -18.24 -11.97 -24.80
CA GLY A 148 -19.52 -12.52 -24.34
C GLY A 148 -19.41 -13.22 -22.99
N ARG A 149 -20.56 -13.64 -22.43
CA ARG A 149 -20.67 -14.23 -21.07
C ARG A 149 -19.78 -15.47 -20.84
N SER A 150 -19.43 -16.21 -21.88
CA SER A 150 -18.64 -17.44 -21.81
C SER A 150 -17.16 -17.27 -22.19
N GLY A 151 -16.77 -16.12 -22.74
CA GLY A 151 -15.40 -15.95 -23.22
C GLY A 151 -14.41 -15.73 -22.09
N LYS A 152 -13.20 -16.25 -22.26
CA LYS A 152 -12.12 -16.16 -21.29
C LYS A 152 -10.91 -15.43 -21.89
N LEU A 153 -10.13 -14.78 -21.03
CA LEU A 153 -8.88 -14.12 -21.40
C LEU A 153 -7.71 -14.77 -20.68
N THR A 154 -6.61 -14.95 -21.42
CA THR A 154 -5.35 -15.50 -20.91
C THR A 154 -4.18 -14.54 -21.21
N PRO A 155 -3.12 -14.49 -20.39
CA PRO A 155 -1.93 -13.71 -20.74
C PRO A 155 -1.19 -14.27 -21.95
N CYS A 156 -0.78 -13.40 -22.86
CA CYS A 156 0.10 -13.77 -23.97
C CYS A 156 1.49 -14.16 -23.46
N PRO A 157 2.09 -15.28 -23.90
CA PRO A 157 3.44 -15.68 -23.50
C PRO A 157 4.55 -14.72 -23.97
N ARG A 158 4.34 -13.97 -25.06
CA ARG A 158 5.34 -13.01 -25.58
C ARG A 158 5.31 -11.66 -24.87
N CYS A 159 4.12 -11.10 -24.66
CA CYS A 159 3.96 -9.72 -24.19
C CYS A 159 3.15 -9.59 -22.90
N SER A 160 2.63 -10.69 -22.35
CA SER A 160 1.82 -10.72 -21.12
C SER A 160 0.57 -9.84 -21.16
N LEU A 161 0.06 -9.52 -22.36
CA LEU A 161 -1.16 -8.76 -22.60
C LEU A 161 -2.35 -9.70 -22.88
N PRO A 162 -3.61 -9.22 -22.78
CA PRO A 162 -4.78 -10.08 -22.93
C PRO A 162 -4.83 -10.77 -24.29
N SER A 163 -5.10 -12.07 -24.26
CA SER A 163 -5.32 -12.93 -25.42
C SER A 163 -6.69 -13.60 -25.30
N ASN A 164 -7.44 -13.66 -26.39
CA ASN A 164 -8.69 -14.37 -26.46
C ASN A 164 -8.43 -15.87 -26.44
N VAL A 165 -9.25 -16.60 -25.71
CA VAL A 165 -9.20 -18.06 -25.61
C VAL A 165 -10.26 -18.65 -26.52
N ASN A 166 -9.83 -19.53 -27.42
CA ASN A 166 -10.69 -20.41 -28.20
C ASN A 166 -10.64 -21.80 -27.52
N ASP A 167 -11.69 -22.15 -26.78
CA ASP A 167 -11.75 -23.43 -26.06
C ASP A 167 -11.81 -24.62 -27.04
N ASP A 168 -12.48 -24.48 -28.20
CA ASP A 168 -12.62 -25.55 -29.21
C ASP A 168 -11.27 -26.00 -29.81
N GLU A 169 -10.37 -25.04 -30.04
CA GLU A 169 -9.03 -25.28 -30.58
C GLU A 169 -7.95 -25.38 -29.50
N ASN A 170 -8.32 -25.19 -28.24
CA ASN A 170 -7.38 -25.08 -27.12
C ASN A 170 -6.25 -24.07 -27.41
N SER A 171 -6.61 -22.96 -28.06
CA SER A 171 -5.70 -21.98 -28.65
C SER A 171 -5.96 -20.57 -28.10
N GLY A 172 -4.90 -19.77 -28.05
CA GLY A 172 -4.92 -18.39 -27.56
C GLY A 172 -4.43 -17.42 -28.63
N HIS A 173 -5.16 -16.34 -28.85
CA HIS A 173 -4.78 -15.28 -29.79
C HIS A 173 -4.60 -13.95 -29.10
N CYS A 174 -3.39 -13.37 -29.19
CA CYS A 174 -3.13 -12.07 -28.59
C CYS A 174 -3.95 -10.96 -29.25
N THR A 175 -4.66 -10.16 -28.46
CA THR A 175 -5.53 -9.08 -28.95
C THR A 175 -4.79 -7.82 -29.39
N GLN A 176 -3.47 -7.78 -29.20
CA GLN A 176 -2.67 -6.59 -29.50
C GLN A 176 -2.19 -6.64 -30.95
N PRO A 177 -2.44 -5.60 -31.75
CA PRO A 177 -2.17 -5.62 -33.19
C PRO A 177 -0.69 -5.82 -33.52
N PHE A 178 0.21 -5.35 -32.65
CA PHE A 178 1.66 -5.49 -32.82
C PHE A 178 2.21 -6.87 -32.40
N CYS A 179 1.44 -7.66 -31.66
CA CYS A 179 1.89 -8.98 -31.19
C CYS A 179 1.21 -10.08 -31.99
N SER A 180 -0.13 -10.06 -32.05
CA SER A 180 -1.01 -10.97 -32.79
C SER A 180 -0.58 -12.45 -32.73
N PHE A 181 0.05 -12.85 -31.62
CA PHE A 181 0.63 -14.17 -31.50
C PHE A 181 -0.45 -15.21 -31.23
N HIS A 182 -0.45 -16.26 -32.04
CA HIS A 182 -1.28 -17.45 -31.90
C HIS A 182 -0.49 -18.56 -31.20
N PHE A 183 -1.00 -19.05 -30.08
CA PHE A 183 -0.31 -20.01 -29.23
C PHE A 183 -1.24 -21.11 -28.72
N CYS A 184 -0.66 -22.25 -28.34
CA CYS A 184 -1.39 -23.33 -27.68
C CYS A 184 -1.53 -23.04 -26.18
N LEU A 185 -2.72 -23.22 -25.61
CA LEU A 185 -2.97 -22.94 -24.18
C LEU A 185 -2.25 -23.92 -23.24
N GLN A 186 -1.87 -25.10 -23.74
CA GLN A 186 -1.18 -26.13 -22.96
C GLN A 186 0.31 -25.82 -22.80
N CYS A 187 1.04 -25.71 -23.92
CA CYS A 187 2.49 -25.50 -23.92
C CYS A 187 2.90 -24.02 -23.96
N GLN A 188 1.97 -23.11 -24.26
CA GLN A 188 2.23 -21.67 -24.44
C GLN A 188 3.25 -21.36 -25.56
N CYS A 189 3.53 -22.32 -26.45
CA CYS A 189 4.34 -22.15 -27.66
C CYS A 189 3.45 -21.76 -28.85
N ALA A 190 4.08 -21.49 -30.01
CA ALA A 190 3.36 -21.24 -31.26
C ALA A 190 2.34 -22.35 -31.54
N TYR A 191 1.16 -21.99 -32.03
CA TYR A 191 0.08 -22.95 -32.24
C TYR A 191 0.49 -24.06 -33.21
N HIS A 192 -0.01 -25.27 -32.96
CA HIS A 192 0.31 -26.49 -33.69
C HIS A 192 -0.95 -26.93 -34.45
N TYR A 193 -0.98 -26.74 -35.77
CA TYR A 193 -2.13 -27.14 -36.60
C TYR A 193 -2.17 -28.67 -36.72
N GLY A 194 -3.22 -29.30 -36.19
CA GLY A 194 -3.49 -30.73 -36.35
C GLY A 194 -2.45 -31.69 -35.74
N THR A 195 -1.46 -31.17 -35.02
CA THR A 195 -0.40 -31.96 -34.38
C THR A 195 -0.59 -31.95 -32.87
N THR A 196 -0.49 -33.12 -32.23
CA THR A 196 -0.69 -33.25 -30.79
C THR A 196 0.36 -32.45 -30.03
N CYS A 197 -0.06 -31.80 -28.96
CA CYS A 197 0.84 -31.01 -28.14
C CYS A 197 1.89 -31.93 -27.48
N LYS A 198 3.17 -31.82 -27.88
CA LYS A 198 4.28 -32.64 -27.35
C LYS A 198 4.43 -32.57 -25.82
N TYR A 199 3.93 -31.49 -25.20
CA TYR A 199 3.93 -31.31 -23.74
C TYR A 199 2.94 -32.23 -23.02
N PHE A 200 1.95 -32.79 -23.72
CA PHE A 200 0.94 -33.70 -23.15
C PHE A 200 1.46 -35.15 -22.99
N ILE A 201 2.59 -35.50 -23.63
CA ILE A 201 3.13 -36.87 -23.64
C ILE A 201 4.11 -37.11 -22.48
N THR A 202 4.43 -36.07 -21.69
CA THR A 202 5.30 -36.21 -20.52
C THR A 202 4.48 -36.19 -19.23
N SER A 203 3.76 -37.29 -19.01
CA SER A 203 3.42 -37.76 -17.67
C SER A 203 4.72 -38.15 -16.96
N SER A 204 5.50 -37.16 -16.53
CA SER A 204 6.65 -37.33 -15.65
C SER A 204 6.72 -36.14 -14.70
N PRO A 205 6.90 -36.35 -13.40
CA PRO A 205 6.81 -35.29 -12.42
C PRO A 205 8.14 -34.53 -12.38
N SER A 206 8.39 -33.60 -13.30
CA SER A 206 9.36 -32.53 -13.03
C SER A 206 9.34 -31.39 -14.05
N SER A 207 9.42 -30.18 -13.49
CA SER A 207 9.82 -28.92 -14.12
C SER A 207 8.85 -28.26 -15.11
N SER A 208 7.97 -27.44 -14.56
CA SER A 208 7.39 -26.28 -15.23
C SER A 208 8.47 -25.34 -15.81
N PRO A 209 8.21 -24.63 -16.93
CA PRO A 209 9.13 -23.64 -17.50
C PRO A 209 9.08 -22.30 -16.77
N SER A 210 8.65 -22.28 -15.50
CA SER A 210 9.04 -21.21 -14.58
C SER A 210 10.23 -21.71 -13.78
N LYS A 211 11.45 -21.41 -14.24
CA LYS A 211 12.55 -21.24 -13.30
C LYS A 211 12.21 -20.03 -12.43
N THR A 212 11.26 -20.18 -11.50
CA THR A 212 11.36 -19.50 -10.22
C THR A 212 12.66 -20.04 -9.66
N VAL A 213 13.73 -19.29 -9.84
CA VAL A 213 14.98 -19.54 -9.13
C VAL A 213 14.58 -19.47 -7.67
N ARG A 214 14.30 -20.63 -7.06
CA ARG A 214 14.09 -20.74 -5.63
C ARG A 214 15.45 -20.47 -5.04
N TYR A 215 15.72 -19.21 -4.78
CA TYR A 215 16.91 -18.78 -4.08
C TYR A 215 17.02 -19.66 -2.84
N LYS A 216 18.13 -20.38 -2.70
CA LYS A 216 18.39 -21.19 -1.51
C LYS A 216 18.12 -20.31 -0.28
N VAL A 217 17.36 -20.82 0.68
CA VAL A 217 17.01 -20.06 1.90
C VAL A 217 18.32 -19.58 2.54
N GLY A 218 18.43 -18.27 2.80
CA GLY A 218 19.67 -17.65 3.31
C GLY A 218 20.66 -17.16 2.25
N SER A 219 20.43 -17.41 0.96
CA SER A 219 21.25 -16.83 -0.12
C SER A 219 21.21 -15.30 -0.09
N ARG A 220 22.25 -14.67 -0.64
CA ARG A 220 22.36 -13.20 -0.71
C ARG A 220 21.18 -12.56 -1.45
N GLN A 221 20.65 -13.23 -2.47
CA GLN A 221 19.48 -12.77 -3.22
C GLN A 221 18.16 -12.97 -2.43
N SER A 222 17.96 -14.11 -1.74
CA SER A 222 16.81 -14.33 -0.85
C SER A 222 16.72 -13.27 0.25
N ARG A 223 17.85 -12.99 0.93
CA ARG A 223 17.92 -11.94 1.97
C ARG A 223 17.62 -10.54 1.42
N LYS A 224 18.08 -10.23 0.20
CA LYS A 224 17.80 -8.94 -0.44
C LYS A 224 16.32 -8.78 -0.83
N ALA A 225 15.64 -9.87 -1.20
CA ALA A 225 14.21 -9.87 -1.49
C ALA A 225 13.36 -9.70 -0.22
N LEU A 226 13.71 -10.38 0.88
CA LEU A 226 12.99 -10.25 2.16
C LEU A 226 13.13 -8.85 2.78
N ARG A 227 14.24 -8.15 2.55
CA ARG A 227 14.42 -6.75 2.99
C ARG A 227 13.51 -5.74 2.28
N ARG A 228 12.79 -6.15 1.23
CA ARG A 228 11.91 -5.28 0.43
C ARG A 228 10.41 -5.48 0.75
N LEU A 229 10.07 -6.41 1.62
CA LEU A 229 8.73 -6.58 2.21
C LEU A 229 8.65 -5.76 3.50
#